data_AF-A0A9K3IW63-F1
#
_entry.id   AF-A0A9K3IW63-F1
#
_cell.length_a   1.000
_cell.length_b   1.000
_cell.length_c   1.000
_cell.angle_alpha   90.00
_cell.angle_beta   90.00
_cell.angle_gamma   90.00
#
_symmetry.space_group_name_H-M   'P 1'
#
loop_
_entity.id
_entity.type
_entity.pdbx_description
1 polymer ?
#
loop_
_entity_poly.entity_id
_entity_poly.type
_entity_poly.pdbx_seq_one_letter_code
_entity_poly.pdbx_strand_id
1 'polypeptide(L)'
;MFRFIASVFQTVVAATTVGSIAILFLLSFGGFIIPHTSMPAWLKWGFWVCPLSYGEIGLAVNEFHSPRWNKMTSTNTTIGLQTLESRGLDFEEYYYWISLGAMFGFALLFNVGFVLALSYFKDNFIFLISQVNFEHR
;
A
#
# COMPACT_ATOMS: atom_id res chain seq x y z
N MET A 1 7.93 -0.09 -3.25
CA MET A 1 7.08 0.30 -4.39
C MET A 1 7.82 1.15 -5.42
N PHE A 2 8.23 2.40 -5.14
CA PHE A 2 8.85 3.26 -6.17
C PHE A 2 10.13 2.69 -6.80
N ARG A 3 10.98 2.04 -5.99
CA ARG A 3 12.16 1.31 -6.49
C ARG A 3 11.77 0.22 -7.49
N PHE A 4 10.70 -0.53 -7.18
CA PHE A 4 10.17 -1.56 -8.08
C PHE A 4 9.65 -0.95 -9.39
N ILE A 5 8.86 0.13 -9.32
CA ILE A 5 8.40 0.86 -10.50
C ILE A 5 9.62 1.30 -11.35
N ALA A 6 10.60 1.96 -10.74
CA ALA A 6 11.81 2.40 -11.44
C ALA A 6 12.63 1.25 -12.05
N SER A 7 12.66 0.06 -11.42
CA SER A 7 13.35 -1.11 -12.00
C SER A 7 12.63 -1.72 -13.19
N VAL A 8 11.31 -1.54 -13.29
CA VAL A 8 10.51 -2.07 -14.39
C VAL A 8 10.56 -1.14 -15.60
N PHE A 9 10.52 0.18 -15.38
CA PHE A 9 10.56 1.18 -16.45
C PHE A 9 11.99 1.62 -16.74
N GLN A 10 12.49 1.31 -17.94
CA GLN A 10 13.86 1.64 -18.37
C GLN A 10 14.09 3.13 -18.67
N THR A 11 13.06 3.98 -18.55
CA THR A 11 13.17 5.43 -18.74
C THR A 11 12.65 6.20 -17.53
N VAL A 12 13.33 7.29 -17.19
CA VAL A 12 12.97 8.14 -16.05
C VAL A 12 11.57 8.73 -16.24
N VAL A 13 11.22 9.17 -17.47
CA VAL A 13 9.92 9.79 -17.77
C VAL A 13 8.76 8.81 -17.55
N ALA A 14 8.90 7.54 -17.95
CA ALA A 14 7.87 6.53 -17.72
C ALA A 14 7.76 6.20 -16.22
N ALA A 15 8.90 6.02 -15.54
CA ALA A 15 8.93 5.70 -14.11
C ALA A 15 8.28 6.80 -13.25
N THR A 16 8.56 8.07 -13.53
CA THR A 16 7.99 9.20 -12.79
C THR A 16 6.50 9.35 -13.06
N THR A 17 6.06 9.21 -14.32
CA THR A 17 4.63 9.28 -14.67
C THR A 17 3.83 8.20 -13.94
N VAL A 18 4.29 6.95 -13.98
CA VAL A 18 3.63 5.84 -13.28
C VAL A 18 3.73 5.99 -11.76
N GLY A 19 4.85 6.50 -11.24
CA GLY A 19 5.00 6.83 -9.83
C GLY A 19 3.97 7.85 -9.35
N SER A 20 3.73 8.91 -10.12
CA SER A 20 2.72 9.93 -9.81
C SER A 20 1.30 9.36 -9.81
N ILE A 21 0.96 8.51 -10.80
CA ILE A 21 -0.33 7.81 -10.83
C ILE A 21 -0.48 6.89 -9.62
N ALA A 22 0.59 6.18 -9.24
CA ALA A 22 0.58 5.32 -8.06
C ALA A 22 0.34 6.12 -6.77
N ILE A 23 0.94 7.32 -6.62
CA ILE A 23 0.68 8.20 -5.47
C ILE A 23 -0.80 8.61 -5.43
N LEU A 24 -1.37 9.03 -6.56
CA LEU A 24 -2.79 9.38 -6.63
C LEU A 24 -3.66 8.21 -6.20
N PHE A 25 -3.37 7.01 -6.69
CA PHE A 25 -4.07 5.79 -6.28
C PHE A 25 -3.96 5.55 -4.77
N LEU A 26 -2.75 5.62 -4.19
CA LEU A 26 -2.53 5.41 -2.76
C LEU A 26 -3.28 6.41 -1.89
N LEU A 27 -3.36 7.68 -2.31
CA LEU A 27 -4.05 8.73 -1.56
C LEU A 27 -5.58 8.62 -1.67
N SER A 28 -6.10 8.31 -2.86
CA SER A 28 -7.54 8.18 -3.08
C SER A 28 -8.13 6.94 -2.40
N PHE A 29 -7.44 5.80 -2.48
CA PHE A 29 -7.90 4.54 -1.89
C PHE A 29 -7.38 4.29 -0.48
N GLY A 30 -6.55 5.19 0.05
CA GLY A 30 -5.98 5.07 1.39
C GLY A 30 -7.00 4.93 2.52
N GLY A 31 -8.19 5.53 2.38
CA GLY A 31 -9.20 5.59 3.45
C GLY A 31 -9.33 6.97 4.09
N PHE A 32 -8.25 7.75 4.05
CA PHE A 32 -8.15 9.04 4.74
C PHE A 32 -8.92 10.15 4.02
N ILE A 33 -8.76 10.25 2.69
CA ILE A 33 -9.46 11.25 1.87
C ILE A 33 -10.89 10.81 1.62
N ILE A 34 -11.07 9.53 1.25
CA ILE A 34 -12.36 8.93 0.96
C ILE A 34 -12.55 7.75 1.92
N PRO A 35 -13.50 7.84 2.87
CA PRO A 35 -13.81 6.72 3.76
C PRO A 35 -14.23 5.49 2.98
N HIS A 36 -13.75 4.31 3.40
CA HIS A 36 -14.09 3.02 2.77
C HIS A 36 -15.61 2.77 2.71
N THR A 37 -16.35 3.17 3.75
CA THR A 37 -17.80 3.02 3.85
C THR A 37 -18.56 3.81 2.78
N SER A 38 -18.02 4.96 2.36
CA SER A 38 -18.61 5.85 1.36
C SER A 38 -18.29 5.44 -0.08
N MET A 39 -17.36 4.52 -0.30
CA MET A 39 -16.99 4.08 -1.66
C MET A 39 -18.08 3.19 -2.27
N PRO A 40 -18.37 3.32 -3.59
CA PRO A 40 -19.29 2.41 -4.25
C PRO A 40 -18.72 0.99 -4.29
N ALA A 41 -19.58 -0.04 -4.24
CA ALA A 41 -19.16 -1.43 -4.05
C ALA A 41 -18.12 -1.92 -5.07
N TRP A 42 -18.20 -1.44 -6.32
CA TRP A 42 -17.26 -1.78 -7.38
C TRP A 42 -15.86 -1.15 -7.23
N LEU A 43 -15.70 -0.13 -6.38
CA LEU A 43 -14.41 0.49 -6.04
C LEU A 43 -13.85 0.04 -4.69
N LYS A 44 -14.66 -0.56 -3.81
CA LYS A 44 -14.24 -0.94 -2.46
C LYS A 44 -13.03 -1.88 -2.43
N TRP A 45 -12.84 -2.72 -3.45
CA TRP A 45 -11.67 -3.60 -3.53
C TRP A 45 -10.34 -2.82 -3.61
N GLY A 46 -10.34 -1.60 -4.18
CA GLY A 46 -9.14 -0.77 -4.30
C GLY A 46 -8.54 -0.39 -2.94
N PHE A 47 -9.40 -0.22 -1.93
CA PHE A 47 -8.99 -0.01 -0.54
C PHE A 47 -8.16 -1.20 -0.02
N TRP A 48 -8.59 -2.44 -0.29
CA TRP A 48 -7.89 -3.63 0.19
C TRP A 48 -6.59 -3.94 -0.56
N VAL A 49 -6.40 -3.41 -1.77
CA VAL A 49 -5.14 -3.54 -2.53
C VAL A 49 -4.13 -2.46 -2.15
N CYS A 50 -4.59 -1.35 -1.57
CA CYS A 50 -3.76 -0.22 -1.21
C CYS A 50 -2.98 -0.50 0.09
N PRO A 51 -1.63 -0.51 0.08
CA PRO A 51 -0.83 -0.69 1.30
C PRO A 51 -1.05 0.44 2.33
N LEU A 52 -1.45 1.64 1.88
CA LEU A 52 -1.69 2.78 2.75
C LEU A 52 -2.92 2.58 3.64
N SER A 53 -3.93 1.84 3.16
CA SER A 53 -5.15 1.53 3.90
C SER A 53 -4.88 0.70 5.15
N TYR A 54 -3.99 -0.29 5.06
CA TYR A 54 -3.57 -1.05 6.23
C TYR A 54 -2.84 -0.18 7.25
N GLY A 55 -2.04 0.79 6.77
CA GLY A 55 -1.39 1.77 7.65
C GLY A 55 -2.40 2.62 8.40
N GLU A 56 -3.43 3.12 7.72
CA GLU A 56 -4.49 3.90 8.35
C GLU A 56 -5.30 3.08 9.36
N ILE A 57 -5.73 1.86 9.00
CA ILE A 57 -6.44 0.96 9.92
C ILE A 57 -5.57 0.69 11.15
N GLY A 58 -4.30 0.31 10.96
CA GLY A 58 -3.39 -0.05 12.05
C GLY A 58 -3.14 1.11 13.00
N LEU A 59 -2.93 2.32 12.48
CA LEU A 59 -2.74 3.53 13.29
C LEU A 59 -4.01 3.91 14.03
N ALA A 60 -5.16 3.93 13.34
CA ALA A 60 -6.44 4.30 13.94
C ALA A 60 -6.85 3.34 15.05
N VAL A 61 -6.79 2.03 14.80
CA VAL A 61 -7.12 1.00 15.78
C VAL A 61 -6.20 1.08 16.99
N ASN A 62 -4.88 1.20 16.78
CA ASN A 62 -3.90 1.30 17.88
C ASN A 62 -4.11 2.55 18.74
N GLU A 63 -4.43 3.69 18.12
CA GLU A 63 -4.60 4.95 18.83
C GLU A 63 -5.93 5.00 19.58
N PHE A 64 -7.05 4.70 18.92
CA PHE A 64 -8.39 4.94 19.46
C PHE A 64 -8.90 3.84 20.40
N HIS A 65 -8.29 2.66 20.41
CA HIS A 65 -8.52 1.66 21.47
C HIS A 65 -7.68 1.90 22.73
N SER A 66 -6.76 2.86 22.71
CA SER A 66 -5.92 3.17 23.88
C SER A 66 -6.77 3.69 25.06
N PRO A 67 -6.42 3.38 26.33
CA PRO A 67 -7.16 3.80 27.51
C PRO A 67 -7.45 5.31 27.60
N ARG A 68 -6.62 6.15 26.97
CA ARG A 68 -6.82 7.61 26.90
C ARG A 68 -8.15 8.01 26.24
N TRP A 69 -8.62 7.20 25.29
CA TRP A 69 -9.86 7.42 24.55
C TRP A 69 -11.05 6.66 25.12
N ASN A 70 -10.83 5.87 26.18
CA ASN A 70 -11.85 5.12 26.90
C ASN A 70 -12.62 6.01 27.89
N LYS A 71 -13.20 7.09 27.36
CA LYS A 71 -14.14 7.94 28.08
C LYS A 71 -15.53 7.63 27.57
N MET A 72 -16.45 7.30 28.46
CA MET A 72 -17.83 7.01 28.09
C MET A 72 -18.54 8.29 27.67
N THR A 73 -19.16 8.26 26.50
CA THR A 73 -20.08 9.28 26.00
C THR A 73 -21.48 9.03 26.56
N SER A 74 -22.38 10.02 26.45
CA SER A 74 -23.81 9.91 26.79
C SER A 74 -24.56 8.77 26.08
N THR A 75 -23.97 8.20 25.03
CA THR A 75 -24.50 7.07 24.23
C THR A 75 -23.96 5.71 24.67
N ASN A 76 -23.33 5.59 25.85
CA ASN A 76 -22.69 4.36 26.35
C ASN A 76 -21.57 3.79 25.45
N THR A 77 -21.04 4.57 24.52
CA THR A 77 -19.87 4.23 23.68
C THR A 77 -18.64 5.02 24.12
N THR A 78 -17.44 4.54 23.79
CA THR A 78 -16.21 5.29 24.04
C THR A 78 -16.02 6.38 22.99
N ILE A 79 -15.40 7.50 23.37
CA ILE A 79 -15.04 8.57 22.41
C ILE A 79 -14.17 8.01 21.26
N GLY A 80 -13.29 7.05 21.56
CA GLY A 80 -12.48 6.36 20.56
C GLY A 80 -13.32 5.64 19.51
N LEU A 81 -14.26 4.79 19.95
CA LEU A 81 -15.13 4.04 19.06
C LEU A 81 -16.01 4.97 18.21
N GLN A 82 -16.59 6.00 18.82
CA GLN A 82 -17.39 7.00 18.11
C GLN A 82 -16.57 7.72 17.03
N THR A 83 -15.28 7.99 17.31
CA THR A 83 -14.39 8.62 16.33
C THR A 83 -14.10 7.67 15.17
N LEU A 84 -13.85 6.38 15.44
CA LEU A 84 -13.63 5.36 14.42
C LEU A 84 -14.87 5.16 13.53
N GLU A 85 -16.05 5.03 14.13
CA GLU A 85 -17.33 4.92 13.42
C GLU A 85 -17.58 6.13 12.51
N SER A 86 -17.33 7.35 13.02
CA SER A 86 -17.51 8.59 12.24
C SER A 86 -16.61 8.67 11.00
N ARG A 87 -15.50 7.93 11.00
CA ARG A 87 -14.53 7.84 9.90
C ARG A 87 -14.69 6.59 9.04
N GLY A 88 -15.61 5.69 9.39
CA GLY A 88 -15.77 4.40 8.70
C GLY A 88 -14.57 3.46 8.90
N LEU A 89 -13.91 3.57 10.06
CA LEU A 89 -12.75 2.79 10.48
C LEU A 89 -13.05 1.97 11.75
N ASP A 90 -14.29 1.51 11.89
CA ASP A 90 -14.81 0.69 13.00
C ASP A 90 -14.28 -0.76 12.96
N PHE A 91 -12.96 -0.90 12.83
CA PHE A 91 -12.27 -2.19 12.85
C PHE A 91 -11.95 -2.64 14.27
N GLU A 92 -12.07 -3.94 14.51
CA GLU A 92 -11.72 -4.56 15.79
C GLU A 92 -10.20 -4.50 16.07
N GLU A 93 -9.81 -4.63 17.35
CA GLU A 93 -8.41 -4.59 17.78
C GLU A 93 -7.49 -5.59 17.05
N TYR A 94 -8.02 -6.76 16.64
CA TYR A 94 -7.22 -7.76 15.93
C TYR A 94 -6.75 -7.28 14.55
N TYR A 95 -7.44 -6.32 13.93
CA TYR A 95 -7.02 -5.74 12.65
C TYR A 95 -5.67 -5.02 12.74
N TYR A 96 -5.24 -4.60 13.93
CA TYR A 96 -3.89 -4.08 14.14
C TYR A 96 -2.82 -5.07 13.64
N TRP A 97 -2.93 -6.34 14.03
CA TRP A 97 -1.98 -7.38 13.63
C TRP A 97 -2.07 -7.72 12.15
N ILE A 98 -3.28 -7.71 11.59
CA ILE A 98 -3.49 -7.92 10.16
C ILE A 98 -2.83 -6.79 9.36
N SER A 99 -3.05 -5.54 9.77
CA SER A 99 -2.43 -4.39 9.13
C SER A 99 -0.91 -4.45 9.17
N LEU A 100 -0.33 -4.80 10.33
CA LEU A 100 1.12 -4.94 10.48
C LEU A 100 1.66 -6.05 9.58
N GLY A 101 1.00 -7.20 9.53
CA GLY A 101 1.33 -8.31 8.65
C GLY A 101 1.20 -7.95 7.16
N ALA A 102 0.12 -7.28 6.77
CA ALA A 102 -0.11 -6.85 5.40
C ALA A 102 0.94 -5.83 4.94
N MET A 103 1.28 -4.84 5.76
CA MET A 103 2.33 -3.87 5.45
C MET A 103 3.69 -4.54 5.25
N PHE A 104 4.04 -5.51 6.10
CA PHE A 104 5.25 -6.31 5.93
C PHE A 104 5.19 -7.16 4.65
N GLY A 105 4.04 -7.77 4.36
CA GLY A 105 3.79 -8.52 3.14
C GLY A 105 3.97 -7.67 1.87
N PHE A 106 3.39 -6.46 1.82
CA PHE A 106 3.59 -5.54 0.71
C PHE A 106 5.05 -5.07 0.60
N ALA A 107 5.72 -4.83 1.72
CA ALA A 107 7.14 -4.48 1.72
C ALA A 107 7.96 -5.61 1.09
N LEU A 108 7.73 -6.86 1.49
CA LEU A 108 8.38 -8.02 0.89
C LEU A 108 8.03 -8.17 -0.59
N LEU A 109 6.75 -8.10 -0.96
CA LEU A 109 6.27 -8.20 -2.34
C LEU A 109 7.00 -7.21 -3.26
N PHE A 110 7.04 -5.93 -2.88
CA PHE A 110 7.70 -4.91 -3.70
C PHE A 110 9.23 -5.04 -3.70
N ASN A 111 9.84 -5.54 -2.63
CA ASN A 111 11.30 -5.77 -2.59
C ASN A 111 11.70 -6.99 -3.43
N VAL A 112 10.98 -8.10 -3.32
CA VAL A 112 11.19 -9.29 -4.15
C VAL A 112 10.94 -8.97 -5.62
N GLY A 113 9.83 -8.27 -5.93
CA GLY A 113 9.55 -7.81 -7.28
C GLY A 113 10.67 -6.93 -7.85
N PHE A 114 11.24 -6.04 -7.03
CA PHE A 114 12.38 -5.20 -7.42
C PHE A 114 13.62 -6.03 -7.77
N VAL A 115 13.97 -7.02 -6.94
CA VAL A 115 15.11 -7.91 -7.20
C VAL A 115 14.88 -8.75 -8.47
N LEU A 116 13.67 -9.31 -8.64
CA LEU A 116 13.32 -10.10 -9.82
C LEU A 116 13.36 -9.27 -11.10
N ALA A 117 12.80 -8.05 -11.08
CA ALA A 117 12.85 -7.14 -12.22
C ALA A 117 14.29 -6.87 -12.63
N LEU A 118 15.16 -6.52 -11.67
CA LEU A 118 16.57 -6.27 -11.96
C LEU A 118 17.30 -7.52 -12.48
N SER A 119 17.03 -8.70 -11.93
CA SER A 119 17.64 -9.95 -12.40
C SER A 119 17.28 -10.21 -13.86
N TYR A 120 16.00 -10.15 -14.21
CA TYR A 120 15.52 -10.41 -15.56
C TYR A 120 16.10 -9.43 -16.59
N PHE A 121 16.14 -8.14 -16.28
CA PHE A 121 16.72 -7.15 -17.21
C PHE A 121 18.24 -7.28 -17.35
N LYS A 122 18.94 -7.65 -16.28
CA LYS A 122 20.38 -7.88 -16.32
C LYS A 122 20.74 -9.07 -17.22
N ASP A 123 20.00 -10.16 -17.11
CA ASP A 123 20.29 -11.40 -17.85
C ASP A 123 20.05 -11.21 -19.37
N ASN A 124 18.97 -10.52 -19.75
CA ASN A 124 18.71 -10.16 -21.15
C ASN A 124 19.79 -9.26 -21.76
N PHE A 125 20.31 -8.30 -20.98
CA PHE A 125 21.37 -7.42 -21.44
C PHE A 125 22.69 -8.17 -21.68
N ILE A 126 23.05 -9.09 -20.78
CA ILE A 126 24.27 -9.92 -20.93
C ILE A 126 24.14 -10.86 -22.14
N PHE A 127 22.96 -11.47 -22.33
CA PHE A 127 22.70 -12.34 -23.47
C PHE A 127 22.86 -11.60 -24.82
N LEU A 128 22.31 -10.39 -24.95
CA LEU A 128 22.46 -9.57 -26.16
C LEU A 128 23.93 -9.25 -26.49
N ILE A 129 24.73 -8.87 -25.48
CA ILE A 129 26.17 -8.60 -25.67
C ILE A 129 26.90 -9.86 -26.13
N SER A 130 26.53 -11.03 -25.60
CA SER A 130 27.14 -12.29 -26.01
C SER A 130 26.89 -12.60 -27.50
N GLN A 131 25.67 -12.39 -28.00
CA GLN A 131 25.33 -12.63 -29.41
C GLN A 131 26.07 -11.68 -30.35
N VAL A 132 26.15 -10.38 -30.00
CA VAL A 132 26.87 -9.38 -30.80
C VAL A 132 28.37 -9.69 -30.86
N ASN A 133 28.98 -10.16 -29.78
CA ASN A 133 30.40 -10.54 -29.78
C ASN A 133 30.70 -11.83 -30.55
N PHE A 134 29.71 -12.69 -30.79
CA PHE A 134 29.86 -13.91 -31.59
C PHE A 134 29.74 -13.66 -33.09
N GLU A 135 28.94 -12.69 -33.56
CA GLU A 135 28.86 -12.34 -34.99
C GLU A 135 30.12 -11.65 -35.53
N HIS A 136 30.96 -11.09 -34.66
CA HIS A 136 32.20 -10.41 -35.04
C HIS A 136 33.47 -11.30 -35.03
N ARG A 137 33.33 -12.64 -34.93
CA ARG A 137 34.42 -13.61 -35.15
C ARG A 137 34.07 -14.56 -36.28
#